data_AF-A0A351SGJ3-F1
#
_entry.id   AF-A0A351SGJ3-F1
#
_cell.length_a   1.000
_cell.length_b   1.000
_cell.length_c   1.000
_cell.angle_alpha   90.00
_cell.angle_beta   90.00
_cell.angle_gamma   90.00
#
_symmetry.space_group_name_H-M   'P 1'
#
loop_
_entity.id
_entity.type
_entity.pdbx_description
1 polymer ?
#
loop_
_entity_poly.entity_id
_entity_poly.type
_entity_poly.pdbx_seq_one_letter_code
_entity_poly.pdbx_strand_id
1 'polypeptide(L)'
;MVPTRLILCLVLFFLMSFSAASFAEVRVGFVDIPFLIDKAPQAIEASARLEAQFAPRQQSLKEQRDELNELKKEFEKESLVMSPEKRVQAEQDIRSFER
;
A
#
# COMPACT_ATOMS: atom_id res chain seq x y z
N MET A 1 11.94 -62.15 51.23
CA MET A 1 12.78 -61.91 50.04
C MET A 1 11.88 -61.41 48.93
N VAL A 2 11.93 -60.12 48.61
CA VAL A 2 11.13 -59.58 47.48
C VAL A 2 11.67 -60.22 46.20
N PRO A 3 10.83 -60.85 45.36
CA PRO A 3 11.31 -61.53 44.16
C PRO A 3 11.96 -60.50 43.23
N THR A 4 13.21 -60.76 42.84
CA THR A 4 14.04 -59.87 41.99
C THR A 4 13.36 -59.48 40.67
N ARG A 5 12.48 -60.35 40.16
CA ARG A 5 11.63 -60.08 38.99
C ARG A 5 10.63 -58.93 39.20
N LEU A 6 10.11 -58.79 40.41
CA LEU A 6 9.13 -57.74 40.75
C LEU A 6 9.81 -56.37 40.86
N ILE A 7 11.04 -56.34 41.39
CA ILE A 7 11.88 -55.13 41.41
C ILE A 7 12.23 -54.70 39.98
N LEU A 8 12.60 -55.65 39.11
CA LEU A 8 12.90 -55.38 37.70
C LEU A 8 11.70 -54.80 36.95
N CYS A 9 10.50 -55.36 37.14
CA CYS A 9 9.28 -54.84 36.53
C CYS A 9 8.93 -53.43 37.02
N LEU A 10 9.15 -53.15 38.31
CA LEU A 10 8.84 -51.85 38.91
C LEU A 10 9.82 -50.77 38.42
N VAL A 11 11.11 -51.12 38.26
CA VAL A 11 12.11 -50.25 37.65
C VAL A 11 11.75 -49.97 36.18
N LEU A 12 11.38 -51.00 35.42
CA LEU A 12 10.98 -50.82 34.02
C LEU A 12 9.74 -49.93 33.86
N PHE A 13 8.74 -50.10 34.73
CA PHE A 13 7.54 -49.26 34.77
C PHE A 13 7.86 -47.79 35.12
N PHE A 14 8.80 -47.58 36.03
CA PHE A 14 9.27 -46.25 36.41
C PHE A 14 10.03 -45.57 35.25
N LEU A 15 10.87 -46.30 34.51
CA LEU A 15 11.55 -45.78 33.32
C LEU A 15 10.58 -45.43 32.18
N MET A 16 9.53 -46.22 31.96
CA MET A 16 8.52 -45.93 30.92
C MET A 16 7.66 -44.71 31.26
N SER A 17 7.43 -44.43 32.55
CA SER A 17 6.62 -43.30 33.00
C SER A 17 7.28 -41.93 32.75
N PHE A 18 8.60 -41.90 32.54
CA PHE A 18 9.35 -40.65 32.30
C PHE A 18 9.36 -40.21 30.82
N SER A 19 8.82 -41.01 29.89
CA SER A 19 8.84 -40.71 28.45
C SER A 19 7.75 -39.73 27.98
N ALA A 20 6.90 -39.19 28.87
CA ALA A 20 5.68 -38.47 28.50
C ALA A 20 5.79 -36.93 28.43
N ALA A 21 6.99 -36.34 28.47
CA ALA A 21 7.14 -34.89 28.54
C ALA A 21 8.20 -34.33 27.58
N SER A 22 7.93 -34.41 26.27
CA SER A 22 8.64 -33.62 25.26
C SER A 22 7.64 -33.01 24.28
N PHE A 23 6.85 -32.05 24.75
CA PHE A 23 6.10 -31.14 23.88
C PHE A 23 6.83 -29.80 23.90
N ALA A 24 7.70 -29.58 22.91
CA ALA A 24 8.27 -28.26 22.69
C ALA A 24 7.13 -27.34 22.24
N GLU A 25 6.79 -26.33 23.05
CA GLU A 25 5.79 -25.32 22.72
C GLU A 25 6.24 -24.56 21.46
N VAL A 26 5.67 -24.88 20.30
CA VAL A 26 6.01 -24.25 19.03
C VAL A 26 5.40 -22.85 19.01
N ARG A 27 6.25 -21.82 19.08
CA ARG A 27 5.84 -20.42 18.97
C ARG A 27 5.91 -19.99 17.52
N VAL A 28 4.76 -19.66 16.93
CA VAL A 28 4.66 -19.13 15.56
C VAL A 28 4.35 -17.64 15.64
N GLY A 29 5.29 -16.82 15.15
CA GLY A 29 5.05 -15.41 14.90
C GLY A 29 4.73 -15.17 13.43
N PHE A 30 3.89 -14.19 13.13
CA PHE A 30 3.67 -13.69 11.77
C PHE A 30 4.11 -12.23 11.68
N VAL A 31 4.53 -11.81 10.50
CA VAL A 31 4.92 -10.43 10.22
C VAL A 31 3.96 -9.85 9.20
N ASP A 32 3.36 -8.71 9.51
CA ASP A 32 2.62 -7.89 8.56
C ASP A 32 3.63 -7.06 7.74
N ILE A 33 3.93 -7.54 6.54
CA ILE A 33 4.93 -6.93 5.65
C ILE A 33 4.47 -5.54 5.16
N PRO A 34 3.22 -5.34 4.69
CA PRO A 34 2.73 -4.00 4.36
C PRO A 34 2.90 -3.01 5.52
N PHE A 35 2.47 -3.37 6.73
CA PHE A 35 2.60 -2.51 7.90
C PHE A 35 4.07 -2.17 8.21
N LEU A 36 4.95 -3.17 8.12
CA LEU A 36 6.37 -2.98 8.36
C LEU A 36 6.97 -1.97 7.38
N ILE A 37 6.67 -2.09 6.09
CA ILE A 37 7.19 -1.21 5.05
C ILE A 37 6.63 0.20 5.22
N ASP A 38 5.32 0.35 5.43
CA ASP A 38 4.69 1.67 5.60
C ASP A 38 5.22 2.45 6.81
N LYS A 39 5.65 1.73 7.85
CA LYS A 39 6.24 2.33 9.07
C LYS A 39 7.76 2.39 9.04
N ALA A 40 8.41 1.82 8.02
CA ALA A 40 9.85 1.81 7.94
C ALA A 40 10.38 3.24 7.70
N PRO A 41 11.37 3.73 8.47
CA PRO A 41 11.86 5.09 8.35
C PRO A 41 12.39 5.40 6.94
N GLN A 42 13.08 4.45 6.32
CA GLN A 42 13.58 4.58 4.96
C GLN A 42 12.47 4.70 3.91
N ALA A 43 11.30 4.07 4.14
CA ALA A 43 10.18 4.15 3.23
C ALA A 43 9.50 5.53 3.35
N ILE A 44 9.36 6.04 4.57
CA ILE A 44 8.82 7.38 4.84
C ILE A 44 9.71 8.44 4.19
N GLU A 45 11.03 8.36 4.38
CA GLU A 45 11.99 9.28 3.76
C GLU A 45 11.98 9.21 2.23
N ALA A 46 11.93 8.00 1.66
CA ALA A 46 11.85 7.80 0.22
C ALA A 46 10.56 8.39 -0.37
N SER A 47 9.42 8.16 0.28
CA SER A 47 8.12 8.72 -0.10
C SER A 47 8.14 10.25 -0.06
N ALA A 48 8.64 10.85 1.02
CA ALA A 48 8.75 12.31 1.12
C ALA A 48 9.65 12.90 0.02
N ARG A 49 10.77 12.24 -0.29
CA ARG A 49 11.67 12.66 -1.37
C ARG A 49 11.01 12.55 -2.74
N LEU A 50 10.20 11.52 -2.99
CA LEU A 50 9.44 11.37 -4.23
C LEU A 50 8.35 12.44 -4.32
N GLU A 51 7.57 12.63 -3.26
CA GLU A 51 6.54 13.67 -3.19
C GLU A 51 7.12 15.05 -3.50
N ALA A 52 8.26 15.41 -2.90
CA ALA A 52 8.93 16.68 -3.20
C ALA A 52 9.36 16.83 -4.67
N GLN A 53 9.77 15.74 -5.33
CA GLN A 53 10.17 15.75 -6.74
C GLN A 53 8.97 15.87 -7.69
N PHE A 54 7.84 15.26 -7.34
CA PHE A 54 6.65 15.21 -8.21
C PHE A 54 5.61 16.28 -7.88
N ALA A 55 5.65 16.91 -6.70
CA ALA A 55 4.76 17.98 -6.28
C ALA A 55 4.66 19.14 -7.30
N PRO A 56 5.77 19.67 -7.85
CA PRO A 56 5.69 20.74 -8.86
C PRO A 56 4.95 20.31 -10.13
N ARG A 57 5.17 19.06 -10.57
CA ARG A 57 4.48 18.50 -11.74
C ARG A 57 3.00 18.25 -11.47
N GLN A 58 2.66 17.82 -10.26
CA GLN A 58 1.27 17.64 -9.88
C GLN A 58 0.53 18.97 -9.82
N GLN A 59 1.18 20.02 -9.32
CA GLN A 59 0.64 21.37 -9.33
C GLN A 59 0.44 21.89 -10.76
N SER A 60 1.42 21.76 -11.64
CA SER A 60 1.29 22.24 -13.03
C SER A 60 0.18 21.52 -13.80
N LEU A 61 0.01 20.21 -13.58
CA LEU A 61 -1.10 19.44 -14.16
C LEU A 61 -2.46 19.87 -13.62
N LYS A 62 -2.53 20.24 -12.33
CA LYS A 62 -3.76 20.77 -11.73
C LYS A 62 -4.12 22.12 -12.34
N GLU A 63 -3.15 23.02 -12.48
CA GLU A 63 -3.32 24.34 -13.09
C GLU A 63 -3.81 24.21 -14.54
N GLN A 64 -3.19 23.37 -15.36
CA GLN A 64 -3.63 23.10 -16.74
C GLN A 64 -5.07 22.56 -16.80
N ARG A 65 -5.44 21.68 -15.87
CA ARG A 65 -6.80 21.15 -15.80
C ARG A 65 -7.81 22.24 -15.44
N ASP A 66 -7.45 23.12 -14.51
CA ASP A 66 -8.32 24.20 -14.06
C ASP A 66 -8.49 25.25 -15.19
N GLU A 67 -7.41 25.57 -15.93
CA GLU A 67 -7.44 26.42 -17.12
C GLU A 67 -8.34 25.85 -18.23
N LEU A 68 -8.20 24.55 -18.54
CA LEU A 68 -9.08 23.88 -19.51
C LEU A 68 -10.56 23.95 -19.10
N ASN A 69 -10.85 23.78 -17.81
CA ASN A 69 -12.21 23.88 -17.31
C ASN A 69 -12.78 25.30 -17.41
N GLU A 70 -11.95 26.32 -17.21
CA GLU A 70 -12.33 27.72 -17.37
C GLU A 70 -12.65 28.03 -18.84
N LEU A 71 -11.76 27.65 -19.76
CA LEU A 71 -11.95 27.84 -21.20
C LEU A 71 -13.22 27.15 -21.71
N LYS A 72 -13.50 25.92 -21.23
CA LYS A 72 -14.75 25.21 -21.55
C LYS A 72 -15.99 25.96 -21.06
N LYS A 73 -15.97 26.48 -19.82
CA LYS A 73 -17.10 27.24 -19.27
C LYS A 73 -17.34 28.55 -20.01
N GLU A 74 -16.27 29.25 -20.40
CA GLU A 74 -16.37 30.47 -21.19
C GLU A 74 -16.97 30.16 -22.57
N PHE A 75 -16.45 29.13 -23.25
CA PHE A 75 -16.98 28.69 -24.53
C PHE A 75 -18.46 28.28 -24.45
N GLU A 76 -18.87 27.54 -23.41
CA GLU A 76 -20.29 27.18 -23.22
C GLU A 76 -21.21 28.39 -23.04
N LYS A 77 -20.74 29.43 -22.33
CA LYS A 77 -21.51 30.66 -22.09
C LYS A 77 -21.58 31.55 -23.31
N GLU A 78 -20.47 31.69 -24.03
CA GLU A 78 -20.30 32.70 -25.08
C GLU A 78 -20.46 32.16 -26.50
N SER A 79 -20.54 30.83 -26.66
CA SER A 79 -20.68 30.12 -27.95
C SER A 79 -21.75 30.73 -28.89
N LEU A 80 -22.86 31.22 -28.33
CA LEU A 80 -23.98 31.78 -29.11
C LEU A 80 -23.77 33.24 -29.54
N VAL A 81 -22.84 33.97 -28.90
CA VAL A 81 -22.56 35.40 -29.15
C VAL A 81 -21.18 35.65 -29.77
N MET A 82 -20.32 34.64 -29.84
CA MET A 82 -19.01 34.70 -30.48
C MET A 82 -19.09 34.79 -32.01
N SER A 83 -18.10 35.45 -32.64
CA SER A 83 -17.92 35.41 -34.09
C SER A 83 -17.44 34.02 -34.53
N PRO A 84 -17.69 33.61 -35.79
CA PRO A 84 -17.26 32.32 -36.31
C PRO A 84 -15.76 32.05 -36.14
N GLU A 85 -14.92 33.06 -36.35
CA GLU A 85 -13.48 32.97 -36.24
C GLU A 85 -13.04 32.73 -34.78
N LYS A 86 -13.65 33.46 -33.83
CA LYS A 86 -13.37 33.30 -32.40
C LYS A 86 -13.81 31.94 -31.87
N ARG A 87 -14.95 31.41 -32.36
CA ARG A 87 -15.40 30.05 -31.98
C ARG A 87 -14.41 28.98 -32.43
N VAL A 88 -13.94 29.05 -33.67
CA VAL A 88 -12.96 28.09 -34.21
C VAL A 88 -11.65 28.14 -33.42
N GLN A 89 -11.19 29.33 -33.05
CA GLN A 89 -9.98 29.49 -32.25
C GLN A 89 -10.14 28.88 -30.84
N ALA A 90 -11.24 29.19 -30.15
CA ALA A 90 -11.53 28.61 -28.83
C ALA A 90 -11.66 27.07 -28.87
N GLU A 91 -12.29 26.50 -29.89
CA GLU A 91 -12.36 25.05 -30.07
C GLU A 91 -10.99 24.41 -30.31
N GLN A 92 -10.08 25.08 -31.04
CA GLN A 92 -8.72 24.62 -31.25
C GLN A 92 -7.90 24.63 -29.97
N ASP A 93 -8.03 25.69 -29.17
CA ASP A 93 -7.35 25.84 -27.90
C ASP A 93 -7.80 24.74 -26.92
N ILE A 94 -9.12 24.51 -26.76
CA ILE A 94 -9.65 23.41 -25.94
C ILE A 94 -9.09 22.05 -26.40
N ARG A 95 -9.09 21.79 -27.72
CA ARG A 95 -8.56 20.54 -28.29
C ARG A 95 -7.04 20.40 -28.13
N SER A 96 -6.31 21.50 -27.93
CA SER A 96 -4.87 21.44 -27.68
C SER A 96 -4.55 20.94 -26.28
N PHE A 97 -5.36 21.33 -25.28
CA PHE A 97 -5.23 20.90 -23.89
C PHE A 97 -5.75 19.47 -23.63
N GLU A 98 -6.63 18.93 -24.48
CA GLU A 98 -7.13 17.55 -24.37
C GLU A 98 -6.19 16.47 -24.95
N ARG A 99 -5.11 16.88 -25.63
CA ARG A 99 -4.14 15.97 -26.28
C ARG A 99 -2.94 15.69 -25.39
#